data_AF-A0A437GVH9-F1
#
_entry.id   AF-A0A437GVH9-F1
#
_cell.length_a   1.000
_cell.length_b   1.000
_cell.length_c   1.000
_cell.angle_alpha   90.00
_cell.angle_beta   90.00
_cell.angle_gamma   90.00
#
_symmetry.space_group_name_H-M   'P 1'
#
loop_
_entity.id
_entity.type
_entity.pdbx_description
1 polymer ?
#
loop_
_entity_poly.entity_id
_entity_poly.type
_entity_poly.pdbx_seq_one_letter_code
_entity_poly.pdbx_strand_id
1 'polypeptide(L)' 'MRAFLRIRDFQEDYNVSRSTVYRLHERGEIRFVHIGRAVRIAREDAERWYDAVTSKEANDV' A
#
# COMPACT_ATOMS: atom_id res chain seq x y z
N MET A 1 5.12 -1.48 16.68
CA MET A 1 4.03 -2.49 16.70
C MET A 1 3.72 -2.82 15.24
N ARG A 2 3.82 -4.08 14.81
CA ARG A 2 3.51 -4.43 13.41
C ARG A 2 2.00 -4.41 13.18
N ALA A 3 1.51 -3.34 12.57
CA ALA A 3 0.12 -3.23 12.18
C ALA A 3 -0.05 -3.78 10.75
N PHE A 4 -1.06 -4.62 10.57
CA PHE A 4 -1.46 -5.14 9.27
C PHE A 4 -2.77 -4.47 8.86
N LEU A 5 -2.76 -3.79 7.72
CA LEU A 5 -3.92 -3.15 7.14
C LEU A 5 -4.69 -4.15 6.29
N ARG A 6 -6.01 -4.09 6.32
CA ARG A 6 -6.82 -4.74 5.28
C ARG A 6 -6.71 -3.90 4.01
N ILE A 7 -6.99 -4.51 2.86
CA ILE A 7 -7.08 -3.77 1.59
C ILE A 7 -8.04 -2.59 1.73
N ARG A 8 -9.19 -2.78 2.40
CA ARG A 8 -10.15 -1.70 2.62
C ARG A 8 -9.57 -0.54 3.44
N ASP A 9 -8.86 -0.84 4.52
CA ASP A 9 -8.24 0.20 5.36
C ASP A 9 -7.21 0.99 4.53
N PHE A 10 -6.39 0.29 3.72
CA PHE A 10 -5.45 0.95 2.79
C PHE A 10 -6.15 1.81 1.72
N GLN A 11 -7.31 1.39 1.22
CA GLN A 11 -8.09 2.20 0.29
C GLN A 11 -8.63 3.48 0.93
N GLU A 12 -9.11 3.39 2.17
CA GLU A 12 -9.66 4.53 2.91
C GLU A 12 -8.54 5.50 3.35
N ASP A 13 -7.42 4.98 3.86
CA ASP A 13 -6.30 5.78 4.38
C ASP A 13 -5.55 6.54 3.27
N TYR A 14 -5.32 5.89 2.12
CA TYR A 14 -4.53 6.45 1.02
C TYR A 14 -5.37 6.91 -0.18
N ASN A 15 -6.71 6.87 -0.05
CA ASN A 15 -7.66 7.25 -1.09
C ASN A 15 -7.38 6.59 -2.46
N VAL A 16 -7.05 5.29 -2.45
CA VAL A 16 -6.73 4.52 -3.66
C VAL A 16 -7.84 3.53 -3.98
N SER A 17 -8.11 3.35 -5.29
CA SER A 17 -9.08 2.36 -5.73
C SER A 17 -8.54 0.94 -5.56
N ARG A 18 -9.43 -0.02 -5.28
CA ARG A 18 -9.07 -1.44 -5.12
C ARG A 18 -8.21 -1.96 -6.27
N SER A 19 -8.59 -1.65 -7.51
CA SER A 19 -7.82 -2.03 -8.71
C SER A 19 -6.40 -1.44 -8.71
N THR A 20 -6.23 -0.24 -8.18
CA THR A 20 -4.90 0.37 -8.01
C THR A 20 -4.08 -0.39 -6.99
N VAL A 21 -4.66 -0.80 -5.86
CA VAL A 21 -3.96 -1.64 -4.86
C VAL A 21 -3.42 -2.93 -5.49
N TYR A 22 -4.24 -3.64 -6.27
CA TYR A 22 -3.76 -4.85 -6.97
C TYR A 22 -2.69 -4.55 -8.03
N ARG A 23 -2.83 -3.46 -8.80
CA ARG A 23 -1.79 -3.03 -9.76
C ARG A 23 -0.47 -2.66 -9.07
N LEU A 24 -0.52 -2.00 -7.92
CA LEU A 24 0.67 -1.66 -7.13
C LEU A 24 1.38 -2.94 -6.65
N HIS A 25 0.61 -3.95 -6.26
CA HIS A 25 1.15 -5.26 -5.91
C HIS A 25 1.79 -5.96 -7.12
N GLU A 26 1.12 -5.98 -8.28
CA GLU A 26 1.68 -6.54 -9.52
C GLU A 26 2.97 -5.84 -9.96
N ARG A 27 3.08 -4.53 -9.71
CA ARG A 27 4.28 -3.72 -9.97
C ARG A 27 5.37 -3.92 -8.90
N GLY A 28 5.10 -4.67 -7.84
CA GLY A 28 6.03 -4.90 -6.73
C GLY A 28 6.23 -3.70 -5.79
N GLU A 29 5.36 -2.68 -5.89
CA GLU A 29 5.45 -1.47 -5.07
C GLU A 29 4.90 -1.67 -3.66
N ILE A 30 3.91 -2.55 -3.50
CA ILE A 30 3.38 -2.97 -2.19
C ILE A 30 3.34 -4.49 -2.09
N ARG A 31 3.58 -5.03 -0.90
CA ARG A 31 3.52 -6.49 -0.67
C ARG A 31 2.23 -6.91 0.00
N PHE A 32 1.65 -7.99 -0.54
CA PHE A 32 0.52 -8.66 0.08
C PHE A 32 1.00 -9.80 0.95
N VAL A 33 0.60 -9.77 2.21
CA VAL A 33 0.82 -10.83 3.18
C VAL A 33 -0.47 -11.59 3.34
N HIS A 34 -0.41 -12.90 3.10
CA HIS A 34 -1.54 -13.79 3.35
C HIS A 34 -1.49 -14.24 4.81
N ILE A 35 -2.49 -13.84 5.59
CA ILE A 35 -2.70 -14.31 6.97
C ILE A 35 -3.92 -15.23 6.94
N GLY A 36 -3.65 -16.54 6.87
CA GLY A 36 -4.68 -17.55 6.62
C GLY A 36 -5.35 -17.33 5.25
N ARG A 37 -6.67 -17.16 5.25
CA ARG A 37 -7.45 -16.87 4.03
C ARG A 37 -7.49 -15.38 3.67
N ALA A 38 -6.96 -14.51 4.51
CA ALA A 38 -7.14 -13.08 4.39
C ALA A 38 -5.88 -12.38 3.87
N VAL A 39 -6.05 -11.48 2.91
CA VAL A 39 -4.96 -10.64 2.40
C VAL A 39 -4.80 -9.40 3.27
N ARG A 40 -3.56 -9.10 3.63
CA ARG A 40 -3.17 -7.94 4.46
C ARG A 40 -1.97 -7.24 3.84
N ILE A 41 -1.83 -5.96 4.15
CA ILE A 41 -0.69 -5.13 3.76
C ILE A 41 0.03 -4.73 5.04
N ALA A 42 1.34 -4.87 5.10
CA ALA A 42 2.11 -4.37 6.23
C ALA A 42 2.04 -2.84 6.22
N ARG A 43 1.70 -2.22 7.36
CA ARG A 43 1.63 -0.76 7.46
C ARG A 43 2.96 -0.09 7.09
N GLU A 44 4.08 -0.70 7.48
CA GLU A 44 5.43 -0.22 7.13
C GLU A 44 5.64 -0.17 5.60
N ASP A 45 5.14 -1.15 4.85
CA ASP A 45 5.23 -1.15 3.37
C ASP A 45 4.30 -0.10 2.76
N ALA A 46 3.12 0.11 3.33
CA ALA A 46 2.16 1.13 2.89
C ALA A 46 2.72 2.55 3.08
N GLU A 47 3.30 2.83 4.26
CA GLU A 47 3.95 4.11 4.57
C GLU A 47 5.16 4.34 3.66
N ARG A 48 6.01 3.33 3.48
CA ARG A 48 7.17 3.42 2.57
C ARG A 48 6.77 3.70 1.13
N TRP A 49 5.70 3.09 0.65
CA TRP A 49 5.16 3.37 -0.68
C TRP A 49 4.65 4.81 -0.77
N TYR A 50 3.89 5.27 0.23
CA TYR A 50 3.37 6.63 0.26
C TYR A 50 4.49 7.67 0.25
N ASP A 51 5.50 7.49 1.10
CA ASP A 51 6.69 8.35 1.14
C ASP A 51 7.41 8.37 -0.21
N ALA A 52 7.51 7.23 -0.89
CA ALA A 52 8.14 7.14 -2.20
C ALA A 52 7.33 7.85 -3.30
N VAL A 53 6.00 7.83 -3.24
CA VAL A 53 5.13 8.55 -4.18
C VAL A 53 5.17 10.05 -3.91
N THR A 54 4.98 10.48 -2.67
CA THR A 54 5.01 11.89 -2.28
C THR A 54 6.38 12.53 -2.49
N SER A 55 7.48 11.80 -2.24
CA SER A 55 8.84 12.30 -2.50
C SER A 55 9.15 12.40 -3.99
N LYS A 56 8.50 11.61 -4.85
CA LYS A 56 8.65 11.71 -6.31
C LYS A 56 7.98 12.95 -6.87
N GLU A 57 6.82 13.34 -6.33
CA GLU A 57 6.14 14.56 -6.74
C GLU A 57 6.94 15.84 -6.36
N ALA A 58 7.82 15.75 -5.36
CA ALA A 58 8.65 16.88 -4.93
C ALA A 58 9.84 17.18 -5.86
N ASN A 59 10.16 16.32 -6.84
CA ASN A 59 11.35 16.44 -7.68
C ASN A 59 11.05 16.68 -9.17
N ASP A 60 9.84 17.16 -9.48
CA ASP A 60 9.39 17.49 -10.85
C ASP A 60 8.92 18.97 -10.95
N VAL A 61 9.66 19.89 -10.31
CA VAL A 61 9.44 21.35 -10.35
C VAL A 61 10.73 22.09 -10.71
#